data_AF-A0A6N9PDR6-F1
#
_entry.id   AF-A0A6N9PDR6-F1
#
_cell.length_a   1.000
_cell.length_b   1.000
_cell.length_c   1.000
_cell.angle_alpha   90.00
_cell.angle_beta   90.00
_cell.angle_gamma   90.00
#
_symmetry.space_group_name_H-M   'P 1'
#
loop_
_entity.id
_entity.type
_entity.pdbx_description
1 polymer ?
#
loop_
_entity_poly.entity_id
_entity_poly.type
_entity_poly.pdbx_seq_one_letter_code
_entity_poly.pdbx_strand_id
1 'polypeptide(L)'
;MRSPDKDSSLLDVKEPHMNDRIIMDLMRMLEMYEDSPCVDWSQHEFEEVAFSRCAIEEILQLVWDHPWTLASDIIENFALKMEFYKKSSVTDDQKRIFSSWAETAWGILQGIEQLEE
;
A
#
# COMPACT_ATOMS: atom_id res chain seq x y z
N MET A 1 5.14 6.38 -56.86
CA MET A 1 6.00 5.44 -56.10
C MET A 1 6.00 5.88 -54.64
N ARG A 2 5.64 4.95 -53.74
CA ARG A 2 5.78 4.89 -52.25
C ARG A 2 5.83 6.19 -51.41
N SER A 3 4.81 6.38 -50.57
CA SER A 3 4.99 6.70 -49.13
C SER A 3 5.51 5.41 -48.43
N PRO A 4 6.35 5.40 -47.37
CA PRO A 4 6.26 6.12 -46.07
C PRO A 4 7.68 6.54 -45.53
N ASP A 5 7.97 7.12 -44.36
CA ASP A 5 7.65 6.71 -42.99
C ASP A 5 7.55 7.90 -42.02
N LYS A 6 6.38 7.95 -41.38
CA LYS A 6 6.18 8.52 -40.06
C LYS A 6 6.72 7.50 -39.06
N ASP A 7 8.03 7.42 -38.90
CA ASP A 7 8.61 6.61 -37.84
C ASP A 7 8.52 7.40 -36.53
N SER A 8 7.31 7.33 -35.99
CA SER A 8 7.00 7.12 -34.58
C SER A 8 8.14 7.46 -33.64
N SER A 9 8.13 8.71 -33.16
CA SER A 9 8.71 9.06 -31.88
C SER A 9 7.96 8.25 -30.81
N LEU A 10 8.36 6.98 -30.62
CA LEU A 10 8.06 6.11 -29.49
C LEU A 10 8.77 6.62 -28.23
N LEU A 11 8.70 7.92 -27.99
CA LEU A 11 8.62 8.38 -26.62
C LEU A 11 7.18 8.08 -26.24
N ASP A 12 6.99 6.81 -25.89
CA ASP A 12 5.99 6.33 -24.95
C ASP A 12 6.06 7.32 -23.78
N VAL A 13 5.32 8.42 -23.89
CA VAL A 13 4.89 9.21 -22.74
C VAL A 13 3.97 8.23 -22.06
N LYS A 14 4.59 7.31 -21.30
CA LYS A 14 3.94 6.27 -20.55
C LYS A 14 2.93 7.05 -19.74
N GLU A 15 1.65 6.95 -20.11
CA GLU A 15 0.60 7.40 -19.21
C GLU A 15 0.97 6.77 -17.87
N PRO A 16 1.09 7.57 -16.79
CA PRO A 16 1.47 7.02 -15.51
C PRO A 16 0.56 5.83 -15.27
N HIS A 17 1.16 4.68 -14.94
CA HIS A 17 0.40 3.49 -14.62
C HIS A 17 -0.67 3.88 -13.61
N MET A 18 -1.86 3.30 -13.71
CA MET A 18 -3.03 3.65 -12.89
C MET A 18 -2.69 3.91 -11.41
N ASN A 19 -1.74 3.15 -10.85
CA ASN A 19 -1.33 3.21 -9.45
C ASN A 19 0.07 3.83 -9.20
N ASP A 20 0.76 4.40 -10.21
CA ASP A 20 2.14 4.89 -10.06
C ASP A 20 2.29 5.92 -8.93
N ARG A 21 1.34 6.86 -8.81
CA ARG A 21 1.33 7.85 -7.73
C ARG A 21 1.17 7.20 -6.36
N ILE A 22 0.30 6.19 -6.27
CA ILE A 22 0.04 5.43 -5.04
C ILE A 22 1.28 4.63 -4.65
N ILE A 23 1.90 3.94 -5.60
CA ILE A 23 3.13 3.17 -5.41
C ILE A 23 4.24 4.07 -4.84
N MET A 24 4.43 5.26 -5.43
CA MET A 24 5.40 6.23 -4.92
C MET A 24 5.09 6.70 -3.50
N ASP A 25 3.81 6.90 -3.17
CA ASP A 25 3.41 7.35 -1.84
C ASP A 25 3.58 6.24 -0.79
N LEU A 26 3.20 5.01 -1.11
CA LEU A 26 3.45 3.83 -0.26
C LEU A 26 4.95 3.61 -0.01
N MET A 27 5.79 3.77 -1.04
CA MET A 27 7.25 3.70 -0.88
C MET A 27 7.76 4.81 0.06
N ARG A 28 7.26 6.05 -0.08
CA ARG A 28 7.60 7.14 0.83
C ARG A 28 7.16 6.86 2.27
N MET A 29 5.98 6.28 2.46
CA MET A 29 5.52 5.87 3.80
C MET A 29 6.48 4.84 4.40
N LEU A 30 6.99 3.88 3.61
CA LEU A 30 7.97 2.91 4.07
C LEU A 30 9.30 3.55 4.49
N GLU A 31 9.78 4.55 3.74
CA GLU A 31 11.00 5.30 4.08
C GLU A 31 10.91 5.96 5.47
N MET A 32 9.71 6.38 5.91
CA MET A 32 9.51 6.97 7.24
C MET A 32 9.81 5.99 8.40
N TYR A 33 9.89 4.68 8.11
CA TYR A 33 10.19 3.66 9.10
C TYR A 33 11.67 3.24 9.12
N GLU A 34 12.52 3.73 8.21
CA GLU A 34 13.95 3.35 8.14
C GLU A 34 14.76 3.79 9.37
N ASP A 35 14.35 4.88 10.03
CA ASP A 35 15.05 5.47 11.19
C ASP A 35 14.67 4.83 12.55
N SER A 36 14.00 3.68 12.58
CA SER A 36 13.50 3.05 13.81
C SER A 36 14.16 1.70 14.10
N PRO A 37 14.80 1.47 15.27
CA PRO A 37 14.19 1.72 16.59
C PRO A 37 15.01 2.62 17.55
N CYS A 38 14.29 3.39 18.38
CA CYS A 38 14.84 4.10 19.53
C CYS A 38 14.88 3.18 20.76
N VAL A 39 15.96 3.26 21.55
CA VAL A 39 16.21 2.38 22.71
C VAL A 39 15.14 2.52 23.81
N ASP A 40 14.40 3.62 23.85
CA ASP A 40 13.42 3.94 24.89
C ASP A 40 11.99 3.46 24.59
N TRP A 41 11.76 2.76 23.49
CA TRP A 41 10.41 2.33 23.09
C TRP A 41 9.90 1.16 23.93
N SER A 42 8.61 1.22 24.26
CA SER A 42 7.89 0.07 24.79
C SER A 42 7.71 -1.00 23.70
N GLN A 43 7.48 -2.25 24.14
CA GLN A 43 7.13 -3.33 23.22
C GLN A 43 5.89 -3.01 22.38
N HIS A 44 4.93 -2.29 22.97
CA HIS A 44 3.69 -1.91 22.30
C HIS A 44 3.96 -0.98 21.10
N GLU A 45 4.75 0.07 21.31
CA GLU A 45 5.15 1.03 20.26
C GLU A 45 5.95 0.36 19.15
N PHE A 46 6.88 -0.53 19.52
CA PHE A 46 7.66 -1.30 18.55
C PHE A 46 6.76 -2.16 17.66
N GLU A 47 5.82 -2.88 18.27
CA GLU A 47 4.89 -3.75 17.55
C GLU A 47 3.94 -2.97 16.66
N GLU A 48 3.41 -1.82 17.09
CA GLU A 48 2.56 -0.98 16.24
C GLU A 48 3.29 -0.47 15.00
N VAL A 49 4.54 -0.05 15.15
CA VAL A 49 5.39 0.37 14.04
C VAL A 49 5.72 -0.79 13.12
N ALA A 50 6.13 -1.93 13.67
CA ALA A 50 6.45 -3.12 12.89
C ALA A 50 5.23 -3.63 12.10
N PHE A 51 4.06 -3.70 12.74
CA PHE A 51 2.83 -4.17 12.11
C PHE A 51 2.34 -3.21 11.02
N SER A 52 2.39 -1.89 11.27
CA SER A 52 2.02 -0.89 10.27
C SER A 52 2.93 -0.96 9.05
N ARG A 53 4.24 -1.05 9.26
CA ARG A 53 5.21 -1.22 8.16
C ARG A 53 4.91 -2.48 7.35
N CYS A 54 4.71 -3.63 8.00
CA CYS A 54 4.36 -4.87 7.31
C CYS A 54 3.07 -4.73 6.49
N ALA A 55 2.04 -4.07 7.03
CA ALA A 55 0.79 -3.85 6.30
C ALA A 55 1.01 -3.02 5.02
N ILE A 56 1.82 -1.96 5.10
CA ILE A 56 2.18 -1.12 3.95
C ILE A 56 2.95 -1.92 2.90
N GLU A 57 3.91 -2.76 3.32
CA GLU A 57 4.67 -3.63 2.42
C GLU A 57 3.76 -4.61 1.65
N GLU A 58 2.82 -5.25 2.35
CA GLU A 58 1.86 -6.18 1.75
C GLU A 58 0.91 -5.46 0.77
N ILE A 59 0.40 -4.28 1.14
CA ILE A 59 -0.42 -3.46 0.26
C ILE A 59 0.37 -3.08 -1.01
N LEU A 60 1.61 -2.64 -0.85
CA LEU A 60 2.48 -2.28 -1.97
C LEU A 60 2.66 -3.47 -2.93
N GLN A 61 2.94 -4.67 -2.40
CA GLN A 61 3.04 -5.87 -3.24
C GLN A 61 1.74 -6.19 -3.98
N LEU A 62 0.59 -6.10 -3.30
CA LEU A 62 -0.71 -6.32 -3.93
C LEU A 62 -1.00 -5.34 -5.06
N VAL A 63 -0.63 -4.06 -4.89
CA VAL A 63 -0.77 -3.04 -5.94
C VAL A 63 0.12 -3.34 -7.13
N TRP A 64 1.35 -3.82 -6.90
CA TRP A 64 2.26 -4.27 -7.96
C TRP A 64 1.75 -5.51 -8.71
N ASP A 65 1.19 -6.48 -7.98
CA ASP A 65 0.66 -7.73 -8.54
C ASP A 65 -0.67 -7.54 -9.31
N HIS A 66 -1.40 -6.47 -9.00
CA HIS A 66 -2.69 -6.13 -9.60
C HIS A 66 -2.67 -4.75 -10.29
N PRO A 67 -1.83 -4.56 -11.32
CA PRO A 67 -1.55 -3.25 -11.91
C PRO A 67 -2.77 -2.59 -12.59
N TRP A 68 -3.80 -3.37 -12.92
CA TRP A 68 -5.03 -2.92 -13.60
C TRP A 68 -6.25 -2.81 -12.68
N THR A 69 -6.04 -2.94 -11.37
CA THR A 69 -7.06 -2.74 -10.35
C THR A 69 -6.72 -1.46 -9.60
N LEU A 70 -7.74 -0.64 -9.32
CA LEU A 70 -7.53 0.60 -8.56
C LEU A 70 -6.89 0.28 -7.21
N ALA A 71 -5.93 1.09 -6.80
CA ALA A 71 -5.28 0.87 -5.52
C ALA A 71 -6.26 1.01 -4.36
N SER A 72 -7.24 1.92 -4.46
CA SER A 72 -8.36 2.04 -3.51
C SER A 72 -9.13 0.74 -3.35
N ASP A 73 -9.53 0.09 -4.45
CA ASP A 73 -10.21 -1.21 -4.42
C ASP A 73 -9.34 -2.29 -3.74
N ILE A 74 -8.03 -2.31 -4.03
CA ILE A 74 -7.09 -3.27 -3.42
C ILE A 74 -6.99 -3.03 -1.91
N ILE A 75 -6.81 -1.77 -1.50
CA ILE A 75 -6.61 -1.37 -0.11
C ILE A 75 -7.89 -1.58 0.70
N GLU A 76 -9.06 -1.24 0.15
CA GLU A 76 -10.35 -1.49 0.80
C GLU A 76 -10.57 -2.99 1.00
N ASN A 77 -10.35 -3.81 -0.03
CA ASN A 77 -10.48 -5.26 0.09
C ASN A 77 -9.51 -5.86 1.12
N PHE A 78 -8.27 -5.36 1.15
CA PHE A 78 -7.29 -5.75 2.16
C PHE A 78 -7.78 -5.38 3.58
N ALA A 79 -8.25 -4.15 3.78
CA ALA A 79 -8.75 -3.67 5.06
C ALA A 79 -9.95 -4.49 5.56
N LEU A 80 -10.91 -4.78 4.68
CA LEU A 80 -12.08 -5.62 4.98
C LEU A 80 -11.66 -7.06 5.34
N LYS A 81 -10.66 -7.62 4.65
CA LYS A 81 -10.11 -8.94 4.95
C LYS A 81 -9.44 -8.97 6.33
N MET A 82 -8.69 -7.93 6.68
CA MET A 82 -8.08 -7.81 8.01
C MET A 82 -9.15 -7.66 9.11
N GLU A 83 -10.20 -6.88 8.88
CA GLU A 83 -11.35 -6.80 9.80
C GLU A 83 -12.06 -8.15 9.99
N PHE A 84 -12.17 -8.95 8.92
CA PHE A 84 -12.69 -10.30 9.02
C PHE A 84 -11.77 -11.23 9.83
N TYR A 85 -10.45 -11.16 9.63
CA TYR A 85 -9.48 -11.96 10.39
C TYR A 85 -9.40 -11.55 11.86
N LYS A 86 -9.48 -10.26 12.16
CA LYS A 86 -9.63 -9.73 13.52
C LYS A 86 -10.85 -10.33 14.22
N LYS A 87 -12.00 -10.41 13.55
CA LYS A 87 -13.24 -11.00 14.10
C LYS A 87 -13.17 -12.51 14.30
N SER A 88 -12.37 -13.21 13.50
CA SER A 88 -12.18 -14.66 13.59
C SER A 88 -10.90 -15.08 14.35
N SER A 89 -10.21 -14.12 14.98
CA SER A 89 -9.00 -14.36 15.74
C SER A 89 -9.24 -15.26 16.96
N VAL A 90 -8.33 -16.20 17.20
CA VAL A 90 -8.39 -17.13 18.33
C VAL A 90 -7.41 -16.76 19.45
N THR A 91 -6.55 -15.77 19.21
CA THR A 91 -5.60 -15.21 20.18
C THR A 91 -5.67 -13.68 20.17
N ASP A 92 -5.27 -13.07 21.29
CA ASP A 92 -5.20 -11.62 21.40
C ASP A 92 -4.12 -11.02 20.48
N ASP A 93 -3.00 -11.73 20.28
CA ASP A 93 -1.92 -11.32 19.38
C ASP A 93 -2.40 -11.24 17.92
N GLN A 94 -3.11 -12.27 17.44
CA GLN A 94 -3.72 -12.24 16.10
C GLN A 94 -4.69 -11.09 15.96
N LYS A 95 -5.57 -10.91 16.96
CA LYS A 95 -6.56 -9.83 16.94
C LYS A 95 -5.88 -8.47 16.85
N ARG A 96 -4.78 -8.28 17.59
CA ARG A 96 -4.01 -7.04 17.60
C ARG A 96 -3.28 -6.79 16.28
N ILE A 97 -2.63 -7.80 15.71
CA ILE A 97 -1.98 -7.70 14.39
C ILE A 97 -3.00 -7.29 13.33
N PHE A 98 -4.12 -8.02 13.23
CA PHE A 98 -5.13 -7.73 12.22
C PHE A 98 -5.87 -6.40 12.47
N SER A 99 -6.03 -5.97 13.72
CA SER A 99 -6.54 -4.62 14.01
C SER A 99 -5.59 -3.55 13.52
N SER A 100 -4.30 -3.66 13.84
CA SER A 100 -3.28 -2.73 13.37
C SER A 100 -3.23 -2.68 11.85
N TRP A 101 -3.24 -3.83 11.17
CA TRP A 101 -3.20 -3.87 9.70
C TRP A 101 -4.45 -3.26 9.06
N ALA A 102 -5.63 -3.52 9.62
CA ALA A 102 -6.88 -2.89 9.15
C ALA A 102 -6.84 -1.38 9.34
N GLU A 103 -6.42 -0.90 10.52
CA GLU A 103 -6.33 0.52 10.84
C GLU A 103 -5.33 1.24 9.92
N THR A 104 -4.16 0.66 9.68
CA THR A 104 -3.18 1.17 8.72
C THR A 104 -3.77 1.25 7.31
N ALA A 105 -4.44 0.19 6.84
CA ALA A 105 -5.03 0.16 5.50
C ALA A 105 -6.12 1.22 5.32
N TRP A 106 -7.00 1.40 6.30
CA TRP A 106 -8.01 2.46 6.27
C TRP A 106 -7.39 3.86 6.29
N GLY A 107 -6.32 4.06 7.07
CA GLY A 107 -5.57 5.31 7.09
C GLY A 107 -4.96 5.65 5.73
N ILE A 108 -4.40 4.65 5.04
CA ILE A 108 -3.89 4.81 3.67
C ILE A 108 -5.04 5.15 2.73
N LEU A 109 -6.15 4.39 2.77
CA LEU A 109 -7.29 4.60 1.87
C LEU A 109 -7.80 6.05 1.92
N GLN A 110 -7.97 6.58 3.13
CA GLN A 110 -8.38 7.96 3.35
C GLN A 110 -7.39 8.99 2.78
N GLY A 111 -6.09 8.66 2.77
CA GLY A 111 -5.04 9.51 2.20
C GLY A 111 -4.97 9.47 0.68
N ILE A 112 -5.32 8.34 0.05
CA ILE A 112 -5.15 8.13 -1.38
C ILE A 112 -6.36 8.50 -2.24
N GLU A 113 -7.55 8.73 -1.65
CA GLU A 113 -8.75 9.18 -2.39
C GLU A 113 -8.48 10.43 -3.25
N GLN A 114 -7.55 11.29 -2.82
CA GLN A 114 -7.16 12.51 -3.55
C GLN A 114 -6.11 12.25 -4.66
N LEU A 115 -5.48 11.08 -4.68
CA LEU A 115 -4.40 10.72 -5.60
C LEU A 115 -4.89 9.96 -6.84
N GLU A 116 -6.10 9.38 -6.78
CA GLU A 116 -6.76 8.66 -7.88
C GLU A 116 -7.55 9.56 -8.84
N GLU A 117 -7.61 10.89 -8.59
CA GLU A 117 -8.13 11.91 -9.51
C GLU A 117 -7.12 12.31 -10.61
#